data_AF-A0A4Q4KIC2-F1
#
_entry.id   AF-A0A4Q4KIC2-F1
#
_cell.length_a   1.000
_cell.length_b   1.000
_cell.length_c   1.000
_cell.angle_alpha   90.00
_cell.angle_beta   90.00
_cell.angle_gamma   90.00
#
_symmetry.space_group_name_H-M   'P 1'
#
loop_
_entity.id
_entity.type
_entity.pdbx_description
1 polymer ?
#
loop_
_entity_poly.entity_id
_entity_poly.type
_entity_poly.pdbx_seq_one_letter_code
_entity_poly.pdbx_strand_id
1 'polypeptide(L)'
;MSLVWGTILLVGSVLLGGGLVVFLQNLNKGKIIKILLSLSGGFLLAIAFIHFIPEIYAHGSEGVGYYILLGFLIQLFLEYFSGGIEHGHIHAKDTKGTVPWSLFIALSFHSFFEGMPLEAQFVREAGGQVLDHVEHVGHAHAHSKGEGVQGLLLGIILHKIPVAIALMTLLLASGFKMAKAWLVLIAFALMAPLGMLVGHFGAQNALFNLEIILAVVVGMFLHISTTIIFESSENHKFNFIKLISLLIGVGLAIFAI
;
A
#
# COMPACT_ATOMS: atom_id res chain seq x y z
N MET A 1 -12.35 -0.56 -15.59
CA MET A 1 -10.95 -0.63 -16.05
C MET A 1 -10.56 -2.09 -16.23
N SER A 2 -9.64 -2.43 -17.15
CA SER A 2 -9.22 -3.84 -17.34
C SER A 2 -8.02 -4.18 -16.45
N LEU A 3 -7.81 -5.47 -16.16
CA LEU A 3 -6.64 -6.02 -15.46
C LEU A 3 -5.31 -5.46 -16.01
N VAL A 4 -5.26 -5.25 -17.33
CA VAL A 4 -4.11 -4.68 -18.03
C VAL A 4 -3.85 -3.24 -17.58
N TRP A 5 -4.89 -2.40 -17.50
CA TRP A 5 -4.75 -1.02 -17.05
C TRP A 5 -4.35 -0.93 -15.57
N GLY A 6 -4.95 -1.75 -14.70
CA GLY A 6 -4.55 -1.85 -13.30
C GLY A 6 -3.06 -2.20 -13.16
N THR A 7 -2.61 -3.19 -13.92
CA THR A 7 -1.20 -3.60 -13.96
C THR A 7 -0.27 -2.47 -14.41
N ILE A 8 -0.62 -1.76 -15.48
CA ILE A 8 0.18 -0.63 -15.99
C ILE A 8 0.30 0.47 -14.94
N LEU A 9 -0.79 0.82 -14.26
CA LEU A 9 -0.78 1.88 -13.24
C LEU A 9 0.05 1.48 -12.01
N LEU A 10 -0.08 0.24 -11.54
CA LEU A 10 0.69 -0.26 -10.40
C LEU A 10 2.19 -0.29 -10.69
N VAL A 11 2.58 -0.90 -11.80
CA VAL A 11 4.00 -0.95 -12.21
C VAL A 11 4.52 0.46 -12.47
N GLY A 12 3.74 1.28 -13.18
CA GLY A 12 4.07 2.67 -13.47
C GLY A 12 4.34 3.48 -12.21
N SER A 13 3.52 3.37 -11.17
CA SER A 13 3.70 4.09 -9.91
C SER A 13 5.04 3.78 -9.22
N VAL A 14 5.45 2.52 -9.22
CA VAL A 14 6.73 2.08 -8.63
C VAL A 14 7.91 2.56 -9.47
N LEU A 15 7.82 2.45 -10.80
CA LEU A 15 8.87 2.94 -11.70
C LEU A 15 9.01 4.47 -11.63
N LEU A 16 7.91 5.20 -11.50
CA LEU A 16 7.90 6.64 -11.28
C LEU A 16 8.61 7.00 -9.97
N GLY A 17 8.32 6.29 -8.87
CA GLY A 17 9.02 6.50 -7.60
C GLY A 17 10.53 6.25 -7.69
N GLY A 18 10.95 5.15 -8.34
CA GLY A 18 12.37 4.87 -8.58
C GLY A 18 13.05 5.90 -9.49
N GLY A 19 12.37 6.33 -10.54
CA GLY A 19 12.85 7.34 -11.48
C GLY A 19 12.99 8.70 -10.81
N LEU A 20 12.06 9.04 -9.92
CA LEU A 20 12.11 10.25 -9.12
C LEU A 20 13.34 10.24 -8.19
N VAL A 21 13.73 9.10 -7.61
CA VAL A 21 14.99 9.02 -6.85
C VAL A 21 16.20 9.32 -7.73
N VAL A 22 16.26 8.76 -8.94
CA VAL A 22 17.36 9.02 -9.89
C VAL A 22 17.41 10.50 -10.29
N PHE A 23 16.25 11.11 -10.54
CA PHE A 23 16.16 12.53 -10.89
C PHE A 23 16.49 13.47 -9.71
N LEU A 24 16.00 13.14 -8.50
CA LEU A 24 16.20 13.91 -7.28
C LEU A 24 17.49 13.55 -6.52
N GLN A 25 18.41 12.78 -7.12
CA GLN A 25 19.65 12.32 -6.48
C GLN A 25 20.52 13.47 -5.90
N ASN A 26 20.27 14.71 -6.35
CA ASN A 26 20.94 15.93 -5.91
C ASN A 26 20.18 16.75 -4.84
N LEU A 27 19.00 16.31 -4.39
CA LEU A 27 18.23 16.99 -3.34
C LEU A 27 18.46 16.38 -1.95
N ASN A 28 18.06 17.11 -0.91
CA ASN A 28 18.28 16.75 0.49
C ASN A 28 17.45 15.51 0.89
N LYS A 29 18.03 14.32 0.64
CA LYS A 29 17.38 13.00 0.51
C LYS A 29 16.48 12.65 1.71
N GLY A 30 16.98 12.79 2.93
CA GLY A 30 16.26 12.33 4.13
C GLY A 30 15.01 13.15 4.46
N LYS A 31 15.05 14.48 4.25
CA LYS A 31 13.93 15.36 4.64
C LYS A 31 12.73 15.20 3.70
N ILE A 32 12.97 15.12 2.40
CA ILE A 32 11.92 14.95 1.40
C ILE A 32 11.26 13.57 1.53
N ILE A 33 12.05 12.50 1.71
CA ILE A 33 11.52 11.15 1.91
C ILE A 33 10.60 11.09 3.13
N LYS A 34 11.03 11.67 4.27
CA LYS A 34 10.22 11.73 5.48
C LYS A 34 8.90 12.51 5.29
N ILE A 35 8.91 13.57 4.47
CA ILE A 35 7.71 14.35 4.14
C ILE A 35 6.76 13.54 3.25
N LEU A 36 7.28 12.93 2.18
CA LEU A 36 6.48 12.09 1.27
C LEU A 36 5.88 10.89 1.99
N LEU A 37 6.63 10.29 2.92
CA LEU A 37 6.15 9.18 3.73
C LEU A 37 5.03 9.64 4.68
N SER A 38 5.18 10.81 5.33
CA SER A 38 4.13 11.36 6.21
C SER A 38 2.85 11.70 5.44
N LEU A 39 2.98 12.24 4.22
CA LEU A 39 1.86 12.50 3.31
C LEU A 39 1.10 11.21 2.97
N SER A 40 1.82 10.17 2.56
CA SER A 40 1.23 8.88 2.22
C SER A 40 0.65 8.14 3.43
N GLY A 41 1.28 8.23 4.60
CA GLY A 41 0.73 7.68 5.84
C GLY A 41 -0.61 8.33 6.21
N GLY A 42 -0.72 9.65 6.09
CA GLY A 42 -1.97 10.37 6.32
C GLY A 42 -3.08 9.98 5.33
N PHE A 43 -2.73 9.84 4.05
CA PHE A 43 -3.65 9.39 3.00
C PHE A 43 -4.16 7.97 3.26
N LEU A 44 -3.26 7.00 3.49
CA LEU A 44 -3.65 5.60 3.78
C LEU A 44 -4.48 5.48 5.06
N LEU A 45 -4.12 6.22 6.12
CA LEU A 45 -4.88 6.23 7.36
C LEU A 45 -6.32 6.72 7.11
N ALA A 46 -6.47 7.83 6.38
CA ALA A 46 -7.78 8.40 6.07
C ALA A 46 -8.64 7.44 5.24
N ILE A 47 -8.09 6.85 4.16
CA ILE A 47 -8.82 5.88 3.35
C ILE A 47 -9.22 4.66 4.18
N ALA A 48 -8.33 4.14 5.03
CA ALA A 48 -8.64 2.99 5.88
C ALA A 48 -9.84 3.30 6.80
N PHE A 49 -9.85 4.45 7.46
CA PHE A 49 -10.92 4.81 8.40
C PHE A 49 -12.23 5.27 7.76
N ILE A 50 -12.16 6.03 6.67
CA ILE A 50 -13.34 6.68 6.08
C ILE A 50 -14.00 5.81 5.02
N HIS A 51 -13.23 4.92 4.39
CA HIS A 51 -13.72 4.12 3.27
C HIS A 51 -13.70 2.62 3.57
N PHE A 52 -12.53 2.03 3.84
CA PHE A 52 -12.47 0.57 3.93
C PHE A 52 -13.09 -0.02 5.19
N ILE A 53 -12.81 0.52 6.36
CA ILE A 53 -13.40 0.00 7.60
C ILE A 53 -14.93 0.05 7.51
N PRO A 54 -15.58 1.18 7.18
CA PRO A 54 -17.02 1.22 7.00
C PRO A 54 -17.54 0.20 5.98
N GLU A 55 -16.88 0.07 4.82
CA GLU A 55 -17.29 -0.84 3.75
C GLU A 55 -17.25 -2.31 4.19
N ILE A 56 -16.17 -2.74 4.84
CA ILE A 56 -16.02 -4.14 5.27
C ILE A 56 -16.99 -4.46 6.42
N TYR A 57 -17.29 -3.51 7.32
CA TYR A 57 -18.30 -3.74 8.36
C TYR A 57 -19.73 -3.70 7.84
N ALA A 58 -19.99 -3.01 6.72
CA ALA A 58 -21.30 -2.97 6.09
C ALA A 58 -21.66 -4.28 5.36
N HIS A 59 -20.67 -4.93 4.73
CA HIS A 59 -20.89 -6.11 3.89
C HIS A 59 -20.32 -7.41 4.47
N GLY A 60 -19.36 -7.33 5.39
CA GLY A 60 -18.68 -8.51 5.91
C GLY A 60 -19.43 -9.23 7.02
N SER A 61 -19.00 -10.47 7.27
CA SER A 61 -19.55 -11.34 8.32
C SER A 61 -19.28 -10.85 9.75
N GLU A 62 -20.05 -11.33 10.71
CA GLU A 62 -19.72 -11.19 12.14
C GLU A 62 -18.28 -11.68 12.39
N GLY A 63 -17.41 -10.79 12.89
CA GLY A 63 -16.01 -11.11 13.17
C GLY A 63 -14.97 -10.55 12.20
N VAL A 64 -15.34 -9.70 11.23
CA VAL A 64 -14.40 -8.95 10.36
C VAL A 64 -13.24 -8.31 11.14
N GLY A 65 -13.51 -7.78 12.33
CA GLY A 65 -12.51 -7.15 13.20
C GLY A 65 -11.33 -8.06 13.54
N TYR A 66 -11.53 -9.38 13.62
CA TYR A 66 -10.43 -10.34 13.87
C TYR A 66 -9.46 -10.40 12.69
N TYR A 67 -9.95 -10.28 11.46
CA TYR A 67 -9.11 -10.29 10.26
C TYR A 67 -8.35 -8.97 10.08
N ILE A 68 -8.96 -7.83 10.45
CA ILE A 68 -8.27 -6.55 10.54
C ILE A 68 -7.12 -6.65 11.56
N LEU A 69 -7.39 -7.17 12.75
CA LEU A 69 -6.36 -7.39 13.77
C LEU A 69 -5.25 -8.34 13.27
N LEU A 70 -5.63 -9.43 12.61
CA LEU A 70 -4.69 -10.38 12.04
C LEU A 70 -3.76 -9.70 11.02
N GLY A 71 -4.32 -8.89 10.13
CA GLY A 71 -3.54 -8.12 9.16
C GLY A 71 -2.55 -7.16 9.80
N PHE A 72 -2.98 -6.45 10.85
CA PHE A 72 -2.10 -5.59 11.65
C PHE A 72 -0.92 -6.39 12.23
N LEU A 73 -1.20 -7.56 12.83
CA LEU A 73 -0.17 -8.42 13.42
C LEU A 73 0.75 -9.05 12.37
N ILE A 74 0.23 -9.43 11.21
CA ILE A 74 1.03 -9.93 10.07
C ILE A 74 2.01 -8.83 9.63
N GLN A 75 1.54 -7.60 9.47
CA GLN A 75 2.41 -6.51 9.05
C GLN A 75 3.46 -6.17 10.13
N LEU A 76 3.08 -6.15 11.41
CA LEU A 76 4.01 -5.99 12.53
C LEU A 76 5.09 -7.08 12.52
N PHE A 77 4.70 -8.33 12.27
CA PHE A 77 5.64 -9.45 12.13
C PHE A 77 6.58 -9.25 10.94
N LEU A 78 6.06 -8.88 9.77
CA LEU A 78 6.88 -8.61 8.57
C LEU A 78 7.88 -7.46 8.81
N GLU A 79 7.46 -6.42 9.53
CA GLU A 79 8.32 -5.29 9.88
C GLU A 79 9.48 -5.70 10.79
N TYR A 80 9.24 -6.58 11.77
CA TYR A 80 10.29 -7.06 12.67
C TYR A 80 11.47 -7.66 11.89
N PHE A 81 11.20 -8.40 10.80
CA PHE A 81 12.26 -8.93 9.92
C PHE A 81 12.85 -7.88 8.96
N SER A 82 12.13 -6.79 8.70
CA SER A 82 12.58 -5.70 7.83
C SER A 82 13.51 -4.70 8.54
N GLY A 83 13.53 -4.73 9.88
CA GLY A 83 14.32 -3.82 10.71
C GLY A 83 13.75 -2.40 10.76
N GLY A 84 12.47 -2.21 10.44
CA GLY A 84 11.79 -0.90 10.52
C GLY A 84 12.20 0.12 9.44
N ILE A 85 12.89 -0.32 8.38
CA ILE A 85 13.41 0.59 7.33
C ILE A 85 12.28 1.25 6.52
N GLU A 86 11.09 0.66 6.52
CA GLU A 86 9.87 1.20 5.90
C GLU A 86 9.51 2.61 6.44
N HIS A 87 10.05 2.98 7.61
CA HIS A 87 9.80 4.26 8.30
C HIS A 87 10.93 5.29 8.13
N GLY A 88 11.97 4.97 7.34
CA GLY A 88 12.99 5.92 6.89
C GLY A 88 14.17 6.15 7.84
N HIS A 89 14.34 5.33 8.86
CA HIS A 89 15.53 5.34 9.73
C HIS A 89 16.60 4.43 9.17
N ILE A 90 17.66 5.02 8.62
CA ILE A 90 18.86 4.29 8.20
C ILE A 90 19.97 4.66 9.17
N HIS A 91 20.27 3.80 10.14
CA HIS A 91 21.48 3.92 10.94
C HIS A 91 22.69 3.50 10.10
N ALA A 92 23.25 4.46 9.37
CA ALA A 92 24.35 4.28 8.43
C ALA A 92 25.72 3.99 9.09
N LYS A 93 25.78 3.39 10.28
CA LYS A 93 27.03 3.25 11.03
C LYS A 93 27.66 1.86 11.13
N ASP A 94 27.03 0.76 10.71
CA ASP A 94 27.70 -0.56 10.80
C ASP A 94 27.48 -1.59 9.69
N THR A 95 26.66 -1.33 8.67
CA THR A 95 26.46 -2.32 7.60
C THR A 95 27.22 -1.95 6.33
N LYS A 96 28.46 -2.43 6.20
CA LYS A 96 29.08 -2.62 4.89
C LYS A 96 28.24 -3.62 4.07
N GLY A 97 27.43 -3.11 3.15
CA GLY A 97 27.14 -3.78 1.87
C GLY A 97 26.17 -4.97 1.86
N THR A 98 25.45 -5.28 2.94
CA THR A 98 24.36 -6.26 2.88
C THR A 98 23.02 -5.56 2.69
N VAL A 99 22.45 -5.70 1.50
CA VAL A 99 21.02 -5.38 1.32
C VAL A 99 20.23 -6.25 2.29
N PRO A 100 19.31 -5.67 3.07
CA PRO A 100 18.38 -6.45 3.86
C PRO A 100 17.40 -7.12 2.90
N TRP A 101 17.77 -8.29 2.37
CA TRP A 101 16.87 -9.12 1.56
C TRP A 101 15.57 -9.42 2.32
N SER A 102 15.64 -9.45 3.65
CA SER A 102 14.46 -9.53 4.53
C SER A 102 13.50 -8.37 4.32
N LEU A 103 13.97 -7.12 4.18
CA LEU A 103 13.13 -5.96 3.86
C LEU A 103 12.50 -6.11 2.47
N PHE A 104 13.28 -6.50 1.46
CA PHE A 104 12.72 -6.72 0.13
C PHE A 104 11.61 -7.77 0.14
N ILE A 105 11.81 -8.87 0.87
CA ILE A 105 10.83 -9.95 1.02
C ILE A 105 9.60 -9.44 1.76
N ALA A 106 9.76 -8.76 2.91
CA ALA A 106 8.66 -8.21 3.69
C ALA A 106 7.80 -7.24 2.86
N LEU A 107 8.43 -6.27 2.20
CA LEU A 107 7.78 -5.33 1.29
C LEU A 107 7.09 -6.04 0.12
N SER A 108 7.70 -7.09 -0.43
CA SER A 108 7.12 -7.87 -1.53
C SER A 108 5.86 -8.60 -1.09
N PHE A 109 5.86 -9.22 0.09
CA PHE A 109 4.67 -9.85 0.67
C PHE A 109 3.58 -8.82 0.94
N HIS A 110 3.93 -7.69 1.55
CA HIS A 110 3.00 -6.58 1.76
C HIS A 110 2.34 -6.13 0.45
N SER A 111 3.16 -5.85 -0.56
CA SER A 111 2.73 -5.43 -1.89
C SER A 111 1.86 -6.46 -2.60
N PHE A 112 2.16 -7.74 -2.42
CA PHE A 112 1.38 -8.85 -2.96
C PHE A 112 -0.03 -8.91 -2.35
N PHE A 113 -0.13 -8.93 -1.01
CA PHE A 113 -1.43 -9.01 -0.34
C PHE A 113 -2.32 -7.82 -0.68
N GLU A 114 -1.76 -6.62 -0.70
CA GLU A 114 -2.45 -5.41 -1.12
C GLU A 114 -3.00 -5.48 -2.56
N GLY A 115 -2.31 -6.20 -3.45
CA GLY A 115 -2.77 -6.39 -4.82
C GLY A 115 -4.01 -7.30 -4.94
N MET A 116 -4.22 -8.23 -4.02
CA MET A 116 -5.26 -9.27 -4.15
C MET A 116 -6.70 -8.72 -4.18
N PRO A 117 -7.10 -7.77 -3.29
CA PRO A 117 -8.47 -7.22 -3.30
C PRO A 117 -8.78 -6.35 -4.52
N LEU A 118 -7.77 -5.89 -5.28
CA LEU A 118 -7.98 -5.03 -6.44
C LEU A 118 -8.83 -5.70 -7.52
N GLU A 119 -8.88 -7.03 -7.59
CA GLU A 119 -9.71 -7.66 -8.60
C GLU A 119 -11.21 -7.50 -8.36
N ALA A 120 -11.66 -7.49 -7.09
CA ALA A 120 -13.08 -7.26 -6.77
C ALA A 120 -13.59 -5.95 -7.39
N GLN A 121 -12.69 -4.99 -7.56
CA GLN A 121 -12.96 -3.70 -8.18
C GLN A 121 -13.12 -3.80 -9.70
N PHE A 122 -12.24 -4.55 -10.37
CA PHE A 122 -12.26 -4.65 -11.84
C PHE A 122 -13.41 -5.54 -12.35
N VAL A 123 -13.77 -6.62 -11.65
CA VAL A 123 -14.91 -7.47 -12.05
C VAL A 123 -16.24 -6.70 -11.92
N ARG A 124 -16.42 -5.95 -10.82
CA ARG A 124 -17.61 -5.10 -10.61
C ARG A 124 -17.74 -4.02 -11.69
N GLU A 125 -16.64 -3.44 -12.17
CA GLU A 125 -16.67 -2.44 -13.26
C GLU A 125 -16.91 -3.02 -14.66
N ALA A 126 -16.53 -4.28 -14.91
CA ALA A 126 -16.68 -4.93 -16.21
C ALA A 126 -18.10 -5.43 -16.50
N GLY A 127 -19.05 -5.25 -15.56
CA GLY A 127 -20.42 -5.76 -15.68
C GLY A 127 -20.51 -7.29 -15.62
N GLY A 128 -19.44 -7.98 -15.20
CA GLY A 128 -19.44 -9.42 -15.01
C GLY A 128 -20.13 -9.75 -13.69
N GLN A 129 -21.15 -10.63 -13.74
CA GLN A 129 -21.69 -11.24 -12.54
C GLN A 129 -20.61 -12.12 -11.91
N VAL A 130 -20.03 -11.70 -10.79
CA VAL A 130 -19.46 -12.65 -9.84
C VAL A 130 -20.63 -13.54 -9.44
N LEU A 131 -20.47 -14.87 -9.52
CA LEU A 131 -21.54 -15.82 -9.21
C LEU A 131 -22.20 -15.46 -7.86
N ASP A 132 -23.44 -15.00 -7.98
CA ASP A 132 -24.34 -14.60 -6.91
C ASP A 132 -24.79 -15.87 -6.19
N HIS A 133 -24.08 -16.27 -5.14
CA HIS A 133 -24.45 -17.39 -4.28
C HIS A 133 -24.69 -16.97 -2.82
N VAL A 134 -24.94 -15.69 -2.60
CA VAL A 134 -25.52 -15.20 -1.34
C VAL A 134 -26.76 -14.41 -1.71
N GLU A 135 -27.92 -14.86 -1.22
CA GLU A 135 -29.21 -14.17 -1.41
C GLU A 135 -29.08 -12.69 -1.01
N HIS A 136 -28.95 -11.82 -2.01
CA HIS A 136 -28.97 -10.38 -1.80
C HIS A 136 -30.41 -9.92 -1.59
N VAL A 137 -30.83 -9.85 -0.33
CA VAL A 137 -32.03 -9.11 0.08
C VAL A 137 -31.79 -7.64 -0.28
N GLY A 138 -32.62 -7.14 -1.21
CA GLY A 138 -32.43 -5.86 -1.85
C GLY A 138 -32.54 -4.67 -0.89
N HIS A 139 -31.46 -3.88 -0.83
CA HIS A 139 -31.54 -2.47 -0.48
C HIS A 139 -30.81 -1.63 -1.52
N ALA A 140 -31.59 -0.81 -2.23
CA ALA A 140 -31.12 0.13 -3.22
C ALA A 140 -30.46 1.32 -2.52
N HIS A 141 -29.13 1.35 -2.50
CA HIS A 141 -28.39 2.58 -2.28
C HIS A 141 -28.14 3.26 -3.62
N ALA A 142 -28.79 4.41 -3.80
CA ALA A 142 -28.54 5.33 -4.90
C ALA A 142 -27.14 5.95 -4.74
N HIS A 143 -26.10 5.21 -5.12
CA HIS A 143 -24.78 5.80 -5.35
C HIS A 143 -24.79 6.42 -6.74
N SER A 144 -24.89 7.75 -6.77
CA SER A 144 -24.66 8.50 -8.00
C SER A 144 -23.22 8.26 -8.48
N LYS A 145 -23.10 7.58 -9.63
CA LYS A 145 -21.98 7.62 -10.57
C LYS A 145 -20.55 7.43 -9.98
N GLY A 146 -20.08 6.19 -9.95
CA GLY A 146 -18.74 5.84 -10.47
C GLY A 146 -17.46 6.22 -9.69
N GLU A 147 -17.52 6.73 -8.46
CA GLU A 147 -16.32 7.26 -7.76
C GLU A 147 -15.70 6.34 -6.70
N GLY A 148 -16.46 5.46 -6.04
CA GLY A 148 -15.93 4.61 -4.95
C GLY A 148 -14.89 3.56 -5.38
N VAL A 149 -14.88 3.16 -6.65
CA VAL A 149 -13.95 2.12 -7.16
C VAL A 149 -12.53 2.67 -7.35
N GLN A 150 -12.39 3.98 -7.58
CA GLN A 150 -11.11 4.62 -7.79
C GLN A 150 -10.32 4.79 -6.48
N GLY A 151 -11.00 4.83 -5.34
CA GLY A 151 -10.41 5.10 -4.03
C GLY A 151 -9.33 4.11 -3.60
N LEU A 152 -9.57 2.79 -3.73
CA LEU A 152 -8.56 1.78 -3.38
C LEU A 152 -7.38 1.79 -4.35
N LEU A 153 -7.64 1.74 -5.66
CA LEU A 153 -6.55 1.74 -6.64
C LEU A 153 -5.70 3.02 -6.52
N LEU A 154 -6.33 4.19 -6.32
CA LEU A 154 -5.62 5.45 -6.10
C LEU A 154 -4.90 5.47 -4.75
N GLY A 155 -5.56 4.95 -3.70
CA GLY A 155 -5.00 4.48 -2.43
C GLY A 155 -3.64 3.82 -2.61
N ILE A 156 -3.67 2.79 -3.43
CA ILE A 156 -2.55 1.91 -3.69
C ILE A 156 -1.47 2.65 -4.49
N ILE A 157 -1.84 3.29 -5.60
CA ILE A 157 -0.89 4.01 -6.46
C ILE A 157 -0.14 5.10 -5.69
N LEU A 158 -0.85 5.89 -4.87
CA LEU A 158 -0.25 7.04 -4.19
C LEU A 158 0.73 6.65 -3.09
N HIS A 159 0.52 5.54 -2.37
CA HIS A 159 1.49 5.09 -1.36
C HIS A 159 2.63 4.23 -1.97
N LYS A 160 2.42 3.58 -3.12
CA LYS A 160 3.49 2.85 -3.84
C LYS A 160 4.65 3.75 -4.23
N ILE A 161 4.37 5.01 -4.55
CA ILE A 161 5.39 5.99 -4.94
C ILE A 161 6.40 6.23 -3.80
N PRO A 162 6.00 6.64 -2.57
CA PRO A 162 6.90 6.73 -1.42
C PRO A 162 7.64 5.45 -1.07
N VAL A 163 6.97 4.28 -1.12
CA VAL A 163 7.62 2.99 -0.85
C VAL A 163 8.72 2.70 -1.87
N ALA A 164 8.45 2.94 -3.16
CA ALA A 164 9.44 2.78 -4.22
C ALA A 164 10.62 3.75 -4.07
N ILE A 165 10.36 5.00 -3.66
CA ILE A 165 11.40 5.99 -3.35
C ILE A 165 12.29 5.50 -2.20
N ALA A 166 11.70 4.99 -1.12
CA ALA A 166 12.45 4.47 0.02
C ALA A 166 13.32 3.27 -0.37
N LEU A 167 12.74 2.29 -1.07
CA LEU A 167 13.43 1.08 -1.52
C LEU A 167 14.58 1.42 -2.48
N MET A 168 14.33 2.25 -3.51
CA MET A 168 15.38 2.65 -4.46
C MET A 168 16.50 3.43 -3.76
N THR A 169 16.17 4.34 -2.84
CA THR A 169 17.17 5.08 -2.06
C THR A 169 18.04 4.13 -1.25
N LEU A 170 17.45 3.15 -0.58
CA LEU A 170 18.17 2.16 0.21
C LEU A 170 19.07 1.28 -0.65
N LEU A 171 18.57 0.77 -1.78
CA LEU A 171 19.36 -0.08 -2.68
C LEU A 171 20.63 0.64 -3.13
N LEU A 172 20.50 1.90 -3.55
CA LEU A 172 21.63 2.73 -3.95
C LEU A 172 22.58 3.06 -2.79
N ALA A 173 22.04 3.38 -1.61
CA ALA A 173 22.82 3.61 -0.40
C ALA A 173 23.59 2.35 0.05
N SER A 174 23.05 1.17 -0.23
CA SER A 174 23.67 -0.14 0.06
C SER A 174 24.76 -0.54 -0.95
N GLY A 175 25.08 0.34 -1.91
CA GLY A 175 26.14 0.12 -2.90
C GLY A 175 25.70 -0.68 -4.13
N PHE A 176 24.40 -0.87 -4.36
CA PHE A 176 23.96 -1.51 -5.60
C PHE A 176 24.26 -0.61 -6.80
N LYS A 177 24.79 -1.23 -7.86
CA LYS A 177 24.88 -0.58 -9.18
C LYS A 177 23.47 -0.27 -9.67
N MET A 178 23.30 0.84 -10.40
CA MET A 178 21.99 1.29 -10.94
C MET A 178 21.20 0.16 -11.61
N ALA A 179 21.84 -0.62 -12.50
CA ALA A 179 21.18 -1.71 -13.20
C ALA A 179 20.61 -2.78 -12.24
N LYS A 180 21.35 -3.13 -11.18
CA LYS A 180 20.90 -4.09 -10.17
C LYS A 180 19.77 -3.51 -9.32
N ALA A 181 19.85 -2.23 -8.95
CA ALA A 181 18.80 -1.56 -8.17
C ALA A 181 17.48 -1.52 -8.95
N TRP A 182 17.52 -1.18 -10.24
CA TRP A 182 16.36 -1.22 -11.12
C TRP A 182 15.79 -2.64 -11.30
N LEU A 183 16.65 -3.66 -11.43
CA LEU A 183 16.19 -5.04 -11.52
C LEU A 183 15.38 -5.45 -10.27
N VAL A 184 15.89 -5.13 -9.08
CA VAL A 184 15.19 -5.43 -7.82
C VAL A 184 13.89 -4.62 -7.72
N LEU A 185 13.90 -3.34 -8.11
CA LEU A 185 12.71 -2.51 -8.09
C LEU A 185 11.63 -3.00 -9.06
N ILE A 186 12.02 -3.49 -10.25
CA ILE A 186 11.09 -4.10 -11.20
C ILE A 186 10.50 -5.40 -10.62
N ALA A 187 11.31 -6.24 -9.97
CA ALA A 187 10.81 -7.42 -9.29
C ALA A 187 9.77 -7.05 -8.21
N PHE A 188 10.03 -6.00 -7.43
CA PHE A 188 9.07 -5.47 -6.46
C PHE A 188 7.79 -4.92 -7.13
N ALA A 189 7.93 -4.20 -8.26
CA ALA A 189 6.81 -3.63 -9.01
C ALA A 189 5.82 -4.68 -9.51
N LEU A 190 6.27 -5.91 -9.74
CA LEU A 190 5.44 -7.03 -10.19
C LEU A 190 4.63 -7.69 -9.06
N MET A 191 4.96 -7.45 -7.79
CA MET A 191 4.30 -8.13 -6.67
C MET A 191 2.82 -7.75 -6.52
N ALA A 192 2.46 -6.48 -6.68
CA ALA A 192 1.05 -6.06 -6.62
C ALA A 192 0.22 -6.57 -7.82
N PRO A 193 0.70 -6.47 -9.08
CA PRO A 193 0.06 -7.16 -10.20
C PRO A 193 -0.06 -8.67 -10.02
N LEU A 194 0.95 -9.33 -9.45
CA LEU A 194 0.89 -10.76 -9.14
C LEU A 194 -0.20 -11.04 -8.09
N GLY A 195 -0.30 -10.20 -7.06
CA GLY A 195 -1.38 -10.24 -6.08
C GLY A 195 -2.75 -10.13 -6.72
N MET A 196 -2.95 -9.12 -7.58
CA MET A 196 -4.19 -8.90 -8.34
C MET A 196 -4.57 -10.12 -9.17
N LEU A 197 -3.61 -10.69 -9.90
CA LEU A 197 -3.82 -11.89 -10.70
C LEU A 197 -4.22 -13.10 -9.83
N VAL A 198 -3.54 -13.32 -8.70
CA VAL A 198 -3.88 -14.42 -7.78
C VAL A 198 -5.24 -14.20 -7.13
N GLY A 199 -5.58 -12.96 -6.77
CA GLY A 199 -6.91 -12.56 -6.31
C GLY A 199 -7.99 -12.87 -7.34
N HIS A 200 -7.72 -12.59 -8.62
CA HIS A 200 -8.63 -12.90 -9.71
C HIS A 200 -8.90 -14.39 -9.89
N PHE A 201 -7.85 -15.18 -10.01
CA PHE A 201 -8.02 -16.62 -10.15
C PHE A 201 -8.69 -17.22 -8.92
N GLY A 202 -8.32 -16.79 -7.71
CA GLY A 202 -8.93 -17.30 -6.50
C GLY A 202 -10.40 -16.93 -6.34
N ALA A 203 -10.79 -15.72 -6.74
CA ALA A 203 -12.19 -15.28 -6.71
C ALA A 203 -13.05 -16.02 -7.74
N GLN A 204 -12.56 -16.16 -8.99
CA GLN A 204 -13.28 -16.89 -10.04
C GLN A 204 -13.53 -18.36 -9.70
N ASN A 205 -12.60 -18.98 -8.95
CA ASN A 205 -12.70 -20.38 -8.53
C ASN A 205 -13.30 -20.55 -7.12
N ALA A 206 -13.86 -19.49 -6.53
CA ALA A 206 -14.40 -19.49 -5.16
C ALA A 206 -13.42 -20.02 -4.09
N LEU A 207 -12.11 -19.88 -4.31
CA LEU A 207 -11.05 -20.32 -3.40
C LEU A 207 -10.75 -19.30 -2.31
N PHE A 208 -10.98 -18.01 -2.59
CA PHE A 208 -10.68 -16.91 -1.69
C PHE A 208 -11.92 -16.07 -1.40
N ASN A 209 -12.08 -15.69 -0.13
CA ASN A 209 -13.00 -14.64 0.26
C ASN A 209 -12.26 -13.29 0.21
N LEU A 210 -12.55 -12.49 -0.82
CA LEU A 210 -11.89 -11.21 -1.04
C LEU A 210 -12.21 -10.17 0.04
N GLU A 211 -13.35 -10.27 0.72
CA GLU A 211 -13.69 -9.37 1.84
C GLU A 211 -12.80 -9.65 3.05
N ILE A 212 -12.53 -10.92 3.35
CA ILE A 212 -11.59 -11.32 4.41
C ILE A 212 -10.17 -10.86 4.06
N ILE A 213 -9.75 -11.04 2.81
CA ILE A 213 -8.42 -10.57 2.37
C ILE A 213 -8.34 -9.04 2.45
N LEU A 214 -9.39 -8.32 2.04
CA LEU A 214 -9.46 -6.87 2.18
C LEU A 214 -9.36 -6.45 3.66
N ALA A 215 -10.03 -7.15 4.57
CA ALA A 215 -9.93 -6.90 6.01
C ALA A 215 -8.48 -7.05 6.52
N VAL A 216 -7.78 -8.11 6.10
CA VAL A 216 -6.35 -8.30 6.40
C VAL A 216 -5.52 -7.14 5.83
N VAL A 217 -5.73 -6.76 4.57
CA VAL A 217 -5.00 -5.65 3.93
C VAL A 217 -5.24 -4.32 4.66
N VAL A 218 -6.47 -4.04 5.10
CA VAL A 218 -6.78 -2.85 5.91
C VAL A 218 -6.01 -2.87 7.22
N GLY A 219 -5.92 -4.02 7.89
CA GLY A 219 -5.07 -4.19 9.07
C GLY A 219 -3.61 -3.83 8.80
N MET A 220 -3.07 -4.29 7.66
CA MET A 220 -1.70 -3.99 7.23
C MET A 220 -1.52 -2.49 6.98
N PHE A 221 -2.49 -1.81 6.36
CA PHE A 221 -2.48 -0.35 6.16
C PHE A 221 -2.52 0.44 7.46
N LEU A 222 -3.34 -0.01 8.43
CA LEU A 222 -3.41 0.62 9.75
C LEU A 222 -2.05 0.55 10.46
N HIS A 223 -1.38 -0.61 10.39
CA HIS A 223 -0.04 -0.75 10.95
C HIS A 223 0.96 0.20 10.29
N ILE A 224 1.12 0.13 8.97
CA ILE A 224 2.08 0.99 8.24
C ILE A 224 1.82 2.47 8.49
N SER A 225 0.56 2.90 8.36
CA SER A 225 0.21 4.31 8.52
C SER A 225 0.48 4.80 9.95
N THR A 226 0.14 4.02 10.98
CA THR A 226 0.41 4.41 12.37
C THR A 226 1.91 4.40 12.70
N THR A 227 2.67 3.41 12.24
CA THR A 227 4.14 3.39 12.44
C THR A 227 4.80 4.58 11.76
N ILE A 228 4.42 4.93 10.52
CA ILE A 228 4.91 6.15 9.83
C ILE A 228 4.64 7.40 10.67
N ILE A 229 3.48 7.51 11.31
CA ILE A 229 3.07 8.68 12.09
C ILE A 229 3.92 8.80 13.36
N PHE A 230 4.04 7.71 14.13
CA PHE A 230 4.66 7.76 15.45
C PHE A 230 6.18 7.65 15.39
N GLU A 231 6.72 6.77 14.54
CA GLU A 231 8.15 6.50 14.47
C GLU A 231 8.92 7.53 13.64
N SER A 232 8.26 8.27 12.76
CA SER A 232 8.95 9.34 12.03
C SER A 232 9.34 10.54 12.92
N SER A 233 8.93 10.61 14.18
CA SER A 233 9.33 11.69 15.10
C SER A 233 10.71 11.44 15.74
N GLU A 234 11.76 12.15 15.30
CA GLU A 234 13.09 12.07 15.92
C GLU A 234 13.22 13.04 17.10
N ASN A 235 13.81 12.58 18.21
CA ASN A 235 14.23 13.39 19.37
C ASN A 235 13.12 14.17 20.11
N HIS A 236 11.89 13.66 20.15
CA HIS A 236 10.76 14.26 20.89
C HIS A 236 10.43 15.72 20.55
N LYS A 237 10.98 16.28 19.44
CA LYS A 237 10.63 17.60 18.95
C LYS A 237 9.53 17.49 17.91
N PHE A 238 8.40 18.11 18.21
CA PHE A 238 7.25 18.16 17.33
C PHE A 238 7.64 18.74 15.95
N ASN A 239 7.40 17.96 14.89
CA ASN A 239 7.71 18.36 13.51
C ASN A 239 6.45 18.83 12.80
N PHE A 240 6.17 20.13 12.87
CA PHE A 240 4.96 20.72 12.29
C PHE A 240 4.83 20.50 10.78
N ILE A 241 5.94 20.43 10.03
CA ILE A 241 5.92 20.16 8.59
C ILE A 241 5.38 18.75 8.32
N LYS A 242 5.74 17.77 9.13
CA LYS A 242 5.21 16.41 9.01
C LYS A 242 3.72 16.34 9.32
N LEU A 243 3.29 17.05 10.37
CA LEU A 243 1.86 17.14 10.68
C LEU A 243 1.07 17.76 9.53
N ILE A 244 1.54 18.88 8.96
CA ILE A 244 0.90 19.49 7.78
C ILE A 244 0.87 18.49 6.62
N SER A 245 1.98 17.79 6.35
CA SER A 245 2.05 16.81 5.26
C SER A 245 1.04 15.68 5.47
N LEU A 246 0.91 15.18 6.70
CA LEU A 246 -0.11 14.21 7.07
C LEU A 246 -1.53 14.73 6.83
N LEU A 247 -1.83 15.96 7.28
CA LEU A 247 -3.15 16.57 7.11
C LEU A 247 -3.48 16.80 5.63
N ILE A 248 -2.50 17.17 4.81
CA ILE A 248 -2.66 17.23 3.35
C ILE A 248 -3.01 15.84 2.80
N GLY A 249 -2.33 14.79 3.27
CA GLY A 249 -2.63 13.41 2.89
C GLY A 249 -4.06 13.01 3.22
N VAL A 250 -4.51 13.32 4.44
CA VAL A 250 -5.90 13.12 4.86
C VAL A 250 -6.88 13.90 3.96
N GLY A 251 -6.59 15.18 3.68
CA GLY A 251 -7.43 16.02 2.82
C GLY A 251 -7.52 15.50 1.38
N LEU A 252 -6.41 14.99 0.83
CA LEU A 252 -6.39 14.35 -0.49
C LEU A 252 -7.22 13.08 -0.52
N ALA A 253 -7.22 12.27 0.55
CA ALA A 253 -8.04 11.08 0.66
C ALA A 253 -9.53 11.42 0.67
N ILE A 254 -9.91 12.45 1.44
CA ILE A 254 -11.30 12.92 1.52
C ILE A 254 -11.78 13.48 0.18
N PHE A 255 -10.91 14.15 -0.59
CA PHE A 255 -11.29 14.66 -1.91
C PHE A 255 -11.39 13.54 -2.97
N ALA A 256 -10.67 12.44 -2.76
CA ALA A 256 -10.58 11.34 -3.70
C ALA A 256 -11.68 10.29 -3.58
N ILE A 257 -12.48 10.32 -2.50
CA ILE A 257 -13.55 9.37 -2.16
C ILE A 257 -14.87 10.12 -2.08
#